data_AF-A0A2H0YWY4-F1
#
_entry.id   AF-A0A2H0YWY4-F1
#
_cell.length_a   1.000
_cell.length_b   1.000
_cell.length_c   1.000
_cell.angle_alpha   90.00
_cell.angle_beta   90.00
_cell.angle_gamma   90.00
#
_symmetry.space_group_name_H-M   'P 1'
#
loop_
_entity.id
_entity.type
_entity.pdbx_description
1 polymer ?
#
loop_
_entity_poly.entity_id
_entity_poly.type
_entity_poly.pdbx_seq_one_letter_code
_entity_poly.pdbx_strand_id
1 'polypeptide(L)'
;MEAKKPIRSFKDLEVYRNLYKSSILVMTKIIPQLPRSEEFDLKNQLSRSCKAAARLIAEGYAKKHQKKGFQKYIDDSMAECNETIVSLEHVKDIYNIEPNLCEELVKVYDISARQLFKLAEAWDKFKFRSRHTTPDNSNNT
;
A
#
# COMPACT_ATOMS: atom_id res chain seq x y z
N MET A 1 -27.41 -1.89 -5.34
CA MET A 1 -25.95 -2.12 -5.44
C MET A 1 -25.36 -0.93 -6.18
N GLU A 2 -24.50 -0.14 -5.52
CA GLU A 2 -23.83 0.98 -6.19
C GLU A 2 -22.92 0.46 -7.32
N ALA A 3 -23.01 1.08 -8.49
CA ALA A 3 -22.12 0.77 -9.60
C ALA A 3 -20.67 1.06 -9.19
N LYS A 4 -19.77 0.07 -9.31
CA LYS A 4 -18.35 0.26 -9.03
C LYS A 4 -17.81 1.37 -9.93
N LYS A 5 -17.35 2.48 -9.33
CA LYS A 5 -16.73 3.58 -10.07
C LYS A 5 -15.53 3.07 -10.87
N PRO A 6 -15.36 3.51 -12.13
CA PRO A 6 -14.21 3.13 -12.93
C PRO A 6 -12.92 3.64 -12.29
N ILE A 7 -11.93 2.77 -12.15
CA ILE A 7 -10.60 3.13 -11.63
C ILE A 7 -9.85 3.88 -12.74
N ARG A 8 -9.61 5.18 -12.52
CA ARG A 8 -8.84 6.05 -13.43
C ARG A 8 -7.46 6.36 -12.86
N SER A 9 -7.33 6.38 -11.54
CA SER A 9 -6.11 6.61 -10.79
C SER A 9 -5.94 5.60 -9.65
N PHE A 10 -4.71 5.41 -9.17
CA PHE A 10 -4.45 4.66 -7.93
C PHE A 10 -5.18 5.28 -6.74
N LYS A 11 -5.48 6.58 -6.79
CA LYS A 11 -6.27 7.28 -5.77
C LYS A 11 -7.73 6.80 -5.69
N ASP A 12 -8.23 6.14 -6.73
CA ASP A 12 -9.57 5.55 -6.73
C ASP A 12 -9.61 4.19 -6.01
N LEU A 13 -8.44 3.58 -5.76
CA LEU A 13 -8.34 2.33 -5.00
C LEU A 13 -8.64 2.61 -3.53
N GLU A 14 -9.63 1.89 -2.99
CA GLU A 14 -9.98 1.97 -1.57
C GLU A 14 -8.78 1.64 -0.69
N VAL A 15 -8.08 0.55 -1.00
CA VAL A 15 -6.89 0.11 -0.28
C VAL A 15 -5.79 1.18 -0.22
N TYR A 16 -5.58 1.92 -1.32
CA TYR A 16 -4.65 3.05 -1.31
C TYR A 16 -5.09 4.15 -0.33
N ARG A 17 -6.37 4.54 -0.38
CA ARG A 17 -6.89 5.62 0.47
C ARG A 17 -6.81 5.24 1.95
N ASN A 18 -7.09 3.98 2.28
CA ASN A 18 -7.01 3.46 3.64
C ASN A 18 -5.56 3.51 4.14
N LEU A 19 -4.63 2.91 3.40
CA LEU A 19 -3.20 2.89 3.76
C LEU A 19 -2.61 4.30 3.87
N TYR A 20 -2.96 5.21 2.95
CA TYR A 20 -2.49 6.59 3.03
C TYR A 20 -2.97 7.29 4.30
N LYS A 21 -4.28 7.22 4.61
CA LYS A 21 -4.85 7.81 5.84
C LYS A 21 -4.23 7.20 7.09
N SER A 22 -4.11 5.88 7.15
CA SER A 22 -3.48 5.18 8.28
C SER A 22 -2.04 5.61 8.48
N SER A 23 -1.25 5.77 7.40
CA SER A 23 0.13 6.25 7.50
C SER A 23 0.23 7.64 8.12
N ILE A 24 -0.74 8.54 7.87
CA ILE A 24 -0.79 9.86 8.50
C ILE A 24 -1.05 9.73 10.01
N LEU A 25 -1.99 8.87 10.41
CA LEU A 25 -2.26 8.61 11.82
C LEU A 25 -1.03 8.03 12.53
N VAL A 26 -0.38 7.03 11.95
CA VAL A 26 0.88 6.48 12.49
C VAL A 26 1.92 7.58 12.68
N MET A 27 2.20 8.37 11.64
CA MET A 27 3.24 9.40 11.68
C MET A 27 2.93 10.57 12.64
N THR A 28 1.66 10.89 12.86
CA THR A 28 1.27 12.07 13.65
C THR A 28 0.84 11.74 15.07
N LYS A 29 0.40 10.50 15.34
CA LYS A 29 -0.12 10.07 16.64
C LYS A 29 0.76 9.05 17.33
N ILE A 30 1.38 8.13 16.59
CA ILE A 30 2.16 7.03 17.18
C ILE A 30 3.65 7.38 17.26
N ILE A 31 4.27 7.70 16.12
CA ILE A 31 5.71 7.96 16.00
C ILE A 31 6.25 9.03 16.97
N PRO A 32 5.54 10.14 17.26
CA PRO A 32 6.03 11.15 18.20
C PRO A 32 6.07 10.68 19.65
N GLN A 33 5.31 9.64 20.01
CA GLN A 33 5.21 9.15 21.39
C GLN A 33 6.26 8.08 21.74
N LEU A 34 6.89 7.47 20.72
CA LEU A 34 7.96 6.49 20.94
C LEU A 34 9.19 7.15 21.62
N PRO A 35 9.82 6.45 22.58
CA PRO A 35 10.98 6.97 23.28
C PRO A 35 12.17 7.14 22.34
N ARG A 36 13.11 8.01 22.72
CA ARG A 36 14.30 8.30 21.90
C ARG A 36 15.19 7.06 21.68
N SER A 37 15.15 6.08 22.57
CA SER A 37 15.86 4.80 22.39
C SER A 37 15.45 4.07 21.11
N GLU A 38 14.23 4.27 20.62
CA GLU A 38 13.71 3.64 19.40
C GLU A 38 14.03 4.40 18.12
N GLU A 39 14.78 5.52 18.18
CA GLU A 39 15.00 6.42 17.05
C GLU A 39 15.52 5.71 15.80
N PHE A 40 16.45 4.79 15.96
CA PHE A 40 17.04 4.01 14.87
C PHE A 40 16.45 2.60 14.73
N ASP A 41 15.49 2.23 15.58
CA ASP A 41 14.84 0.92 15.58
C ASP A 41 13.35 1.06 15.25
N LEU A 42 12.44 0.80 16.20
CA LEU A 42 11.00 0.72 15.92
C LEU A 42 10.45 2.00 15.29
N LYS A 43 10.96 3.17 15.69
CA LYS A 43 10.54 4.45 15.12
C LYS A 43 10.88 4.55 13.64
N ASN A 44 12.07 4.11 13.24
CA ASN A 44 12.53 4.16 11.86
C ASN A 44 11.81 3.12 11.01
N GLN A 45 11.72 1.88 11.50
CA GLN A 45 11.05 0.77 10.80
C GLN A 45 9.57 1.12 10.54
N LEU A 46 8.80 1.42 11.60
CA LEU A 46 7.38 1.78 11.49
C LEU A 46 7.15 3.02 10.62
N SER A 47 8.00 4.04 10.74
CA SER A 47 7.90 5.25 9.91
C SER A 47 8.05 4.93 8.43
N ARG A 48 8.91 3.98 8.06
CA ARG A 48 9.17 3.61 6.66
C ARG A 48 8.05 2.73 6.14
N SER A 49 7.72 1.66 6.83
CA SER A 49 6.77 0.65 6.36
C SER A 49 5.36 1.20 6.20
N CYS A 50 4.88 1.99 7.17
CA CYS A 50 3.53 2.56 7.11
C CYS A 50 3.31 3.45 5.87
N LYS A 51 4.36 4.17 5.43
CA LYS A 51 4.34 5.03 4.22
C LYS A 51 4.57 4.23 2.94
N ALA A 52 5.41 3.20 3.00
CA ALA A 52 5.81 2.40 1.86
C ALA A 52 4.62 1.66 1.22
N ALA A 53 3.71 1.10 2.04
CA ALA A 53 2.55 0.36 1.56
C ALA A 53 1.74 1.15 0.49
N ALA A 54 1.41 2.43 0.76
CA ALA A 54 0.67 3.27 -0.18
C ALA A 54 1.52 3.72 -1.39
N ARG A 55 2.83 3.92 -1.21
CA ARG A 55 3.75 4.29 -2.30
C ARG A 55 3.89 3.16 -3.32
N LEU A 56 4.04 1.93 -2.84
CA LEU A 56 4.15 0.73 -3.68
C LEU A 56 2.91 0.53 -4.55
N ILE A 57 1.71 0.82 -4.04
CA ILE A 57 0.48 0.79 -4.86
C ILE A 57 0.54 1.83 -5.99
N ALA A 58 0.98 3.05 -5.69
CA ALA A 58 1.10 4.10 -6.70
C ALA A 58 2.13 3.72 -7.78
N GLU A 59 3.30 3.20 -7.37
CA GLU A 59 4.34 2.72 -8.28
C GLU A 59 3.88 1.52 -9.12
N GLY A 60 3.25 0.54 -8.48
CA GLY A 60 2.62 -0.59 -9.14
C GLY A 60 1.63 -0.10 -10.19
N TYR A 61 0.70 0.78 -9.83
CA TYR A 61 -0.32 1.31 -10.74
C TYR A 61 0.26 2.00 -12.00
N ALA A 62 1.44 2.63 -11.90
CA ALA A 62 2.15 3.18 -13.05
C ALA A 62 2.68 2.08 -13.99
N LYS A 63 3.14 0.96 -13.42
CA LYS A 63 3.64 -0.23 -14.13
C LYS A 63 2.57 -1.28 -14.39
N LYS A 64 1.29 -0.94 -14.18
CA LYS A 64 0.17 -1.87 -14.23
C LYS A 64 0.05 -2.66 -15.54
N HIS A 65 0.51 -2.08 -16.65
CA HIS A 65 0.56 -2.71 -17.98
C HIS A 65 1.55 -3.88 -18.08
N GLN A 66 2.47 -4.02 -17.11
CA GLN A 66 3.42 -5.11 -17.00
C GLN A 66 2.92 -6.05 -15.91
N LYS A 67 2.32 -7.18 -16.30
CA LYS A 67 1.70 -8.13 -15.36
C LYS A 67 2.62 -8.51 -14.17
N LYS A 68 3.84 -8.98 -14.46
CA LYS A 68 4.84 -9.33 -13.44
C LYS A 68 5.31 -8.11 -12.63
N GLY A 69 5.44 -6.95 -13.28
CA GLY A 69 5.83 -5.71 -12.63
C GLY A 69 4.81 -5.31 -11.57
N PHE A 70 3.52 -5.25 -11.95
CA PHE A 70 2.44 -4.92 -11.03
C PHE A 70 2.37 -5.87 -9.83
N GLN A 71 2.44 -7.19 -10.09
CA GLN A 71 2.33 -8.21 -9.04
C GLN A 71 3.38 -8.02 -7.94
N LYS A 72 4.65 -7.82 -8.33
CA LYS A 72 5.74 -7.56 -7.39
C LYS A 72 5.42 -6.38 -6.45
N TYR A 73 4.90 -5.27 -6.99
CA TYR A 73 4.56 -4.11 -6.16
C TYR A 73 3.40 -4.36 -5.20
N ILE A 74 2.44 -5.19 -5.60
CA ILE A 74 1.33 -5.57 -4.71
C ILE A 74 1.83 -6.49 -3.59
N ASP A 75 2.69 -7.46 -3.91
CA ASP A 75 3.31 -8.36 -2.93
C ASP A 75 4.19 -7.58 -1.94
N ASP A 76 5.03 -6.67 -2.45
CA ASP A 76 5.85 -5.79 -1.61
C ASP A 76 4.94 -4.91 -0.71
N SER A 77 3.83 -4.38 -1.25
CA SER A 77 2.87 -3.56 -0.47
C SER A 77 2.21 -4.38 0.66
N MET A 78 1.92 -5.66 0.43
CA MET A 78 1.42 -6.57 1.45
C MET A 78 2.47 -6.83 2.54
N ALA A 79 3.75 -7.00 2.16
CA ALA A 79 4.84 -7.17 3.12
C ALA A 79 4.97 -5.96 4.04
N GLU A 80 4.90 -4.73 3.49
CA GLU A 80 4.92 -3.49 4.26
C GLU A 80 3.71 -3.36 5.21
N CYS A 81 2.54 -3.89 4.82
CA CYS A 81 1.38 -3.94 5.70
C CYS A 81 1.64 -4.85 6.92
N ASN A 82 2.21 -6.03 6.70
CA ASN A 82 2.54 -6.97 7.77
C ASN A 82 3.61 -6.42 8.72
N GLU A 83 4.65 -5.78 8.18
CA GLU A 83 5.67 -5.12 8.99
C GLU A 83 5.07 -3.98 9.83
N THR A 84 4.15 -3.21 9.26
CA THR A 84 3.43 -2.16 9.98
C THR A 84 2.55 -2.72 11.10
N ILE A 85 1.85 -3.85 10.87
CA ILE A 85 1.02 -4.52 11.88
C ILE A 85 1.88 -4.94 13.08
N VAL A 86 2.95 -5.70 12.84
CA VAL A 86 3.83 -6.18 13.91
C VAL A 86 4.44 -5.00 14.68
N SER A 87 4.83 -3.95 13.97
CA SER A 87 5.37 -2.74 14.60
C SER A 87 4.33 -2.04 15.50
N LEU A 88 3.07 -1.96 15.08
CA LEU A 88 1.99 -1.38 15.91
C LEU A 88 1.66 -2.26 17.12
N GLU A 89 1.76 -3.57 16.99
CA GLU A 89 1.63 -4.51 18.11
C GLU A 89 2.76 -4.29 19.12
N HIS A 90 4.02 -4.13 18.67
CA HIS A 90 5.13 -3.76 19.55
C HIS A 90 4.94 -2.40 20.24
N VAL A 91 4.47 -1.38 19.52
CA VAL A 91 4.13 -0.07 20.10
C VAL A 91 3.15 -0.25 21.26
N LYS A 92 2.11 -1.07 21.06
CA LYS A 92 1.07 -1.34 22.05
C LYS A 92 1.62 -2.16 23.23
N ASP A 93 2.25 -3.28 22.96
CA ASP A 93 2.53 -4.29 23.98
C ASP A 93 3.79 -3.96 24.80
N ILE A 94 4.76 -3.23 24.22
CA ILE A 94 6.00 -2.83 24.91
C ILE A 94 5.82 -1.48 25.62
N TYR A 95 5.17 -0.51 24.97
CA TYR A 95 5.11 0.88 25.47
C TYR A 95 3.72 1.33 25.92
N ASN A 96 2.67 0.54 25.65
CA ASN A 96 1.28 0.89 25.95
C ASN A 96 0.85 2.26 25.38
N ILE A 97 1.38 2.60 24.20
CA ILE A 97 1.07 3.85 23.50
C ILE A 97 -0.20 3.64 22.67
N GLU A 98 -1.21 4.49 22.89
CA GLU A 98 -2.44 4.56 22.08
C GLU A 98 -3.06 3.19 21.74
N PRO A 99 -3.30 2.30 22.72
CA PRO A 99 -3.62 0.89 22.46
C PRO A 99 -4.84 0.70 21.55
N ASN A 100 -5.90 1.50 21.76
CA ASN A 100 -7.11 1.45 20.92
C ASN A 100 -6.82 1.84 19.47
N LEU A 101 -6.03 2.90 19.25
CA LEU A 101 -5.65 3.34 17.92
C LEU A 101 -4.73 2.32 17.24
N CYS A 102 -3.79 1.72 17.97
CA CYS A 102 -2.97 0.64 17.45
C CYS A 102 -3.84 -0.53 16.95
N GLU A 103 -4.84 -0.95 17.72
CA GLU A 103 -5.76 -2.02 17.32
C GLU A 103 -6.63 -1.66 16.12
N GLU A 104 -7.12 -0.43 16.04
CA GLU A 104 -7.83 0.08 14.87
C GLU A 104 -6.94 0.08 13.62
N LEU A 105 -5.71 0.58 13.74
CA LEU A 105 -4.75 0.64 12.64
C LEU A 105 -4.35 -0.77 12.19
N VAL A 106 -4.09 -1.69 13.11
CA VAL A 106 -3.82 -3.11 12.81
C VAL A 106 -4.96 -3.71 11.98
N LYS A 107 -6.21 -3.52 12.39
CA LYS A 107 -7.39 -3.99 11.62
C LYS A 107 -7.42 -3.38 10.22
N VAL A 108 -7.11 -2.09 10.07
CA VAL A 108 -7.10 -1.43 8.75
C VAL A 108 -5.98 -1.99 7.85
N TYR A 109 -4.76 -2.18 8.37
CA TYR A 109 -3.65 -2.74 7.60
C TYR A 109 -3.92 -4.21 7.23
N ASP A 110 -4.52 -5.00 8.11
CA ASP A 110 -4.90 -6.39 7.87
C ASP A 110 -6.00 -6.53 6.80
N ILE A 111 -7.04 -5.69 6.87
CA ILE A 111 -8.04 -5.58 5.80
C ILE A 111 -7.38 -5.15 4.49
N SER A 112 -6.44 -4.21 4.53
CA SER A 112 -5.73 -3.72 3.36
C SER A 112 -4.87 -4.81 2.70
N ALA A 113 -4.16 -5.63 3.49
CA ALA A 113 -3.40 -6.77 2.98
C ALA A 113 -4.31 -7.78 2.24
N ARG A 114 -5.50 -8.07 2.78
CA ARG A 114 -6.51 -8.90 2.09
C ARG A 114 -7.06 -8.25 0.82
N GLN A 115 -7.26 -6.93 0.83
CA GLN A 115 -7.68 -6.18 -0.37
C GLN A 115 -6.60 -6.21 -1.45
N LEU A 116 -5.32 -6.11 -1.08
CA LEU A 116 -4.19 -6.23 -1.99
C LEU A 116 -4.10 -7.62 -2.62
N PHE A 117 -4.27 -8.68 -1.83
CA PHE A 117 -4.33 -10.05 -2.35
C PHE A 117 -5.42 -10.20 -3.43
N LYS A 118 -6.64 -9.73 -3.14
CA LYS A 118 -7.74 -9.76 -4.11
C LYS A 118 -7.46 -8.88 -5.34
N LEU A 119 -6.78 -7.75 -5.16
CA LEU A 119 -6.37 -6.88 -6.26
C LEU A 119 -5.36 -7.59 -7.17
N ALA A 120 -4.37 -8.27 -6.61
CA ALA A 120 -3.42 -9.10 -7.34
C ALA A 120 -4.14 -10.19 -8.15
N GLU A 121 -5.03 -10.97 -7.53
CA GLU A 121 -5.80 -12.02 -8.22
C GLU A 121 -6.65 -11.47 -9.37
N ALA A 122 -7.32 -10.33 -9.15
CA ALA A 122 -8.12 -9.68 -10.17
C ALA A 122 -7.25 -9.16 -11.34
N TRP A 123 -6.06 -8.65 -11.02
CA TRP A 123 -5.12 -8.13 -12.01
C TRP A 123 -4.50 -9.24 -12.85
N ASP A 124 -4.24 -10.40 -12.26
CA ASP A 124 -3.68 -11.56 -12.95
C ASP A 124 -4.61 -12.04 -14.09
N LYS A 125 -5.93 -11.93 -13.86
CA LYS A 125 -6.99 -12.29 -14.81
C LYS A 125 -7.28 -11.19 -15.84
N PHE A 126 -6.77 -9.97 -15.63
CA PHE A 126 -7.06 -8.84 -16.52
C PHE A 126 -6.27 -8.96 -17.83
N LYS A 127 -6.98 -9.05 -18.97
CA LYS A 127 -6.34 -9.05 -20.29
C LYS A 127 -5.94 -7.62 -20.66
N PHE A 128 -4.63 -7.35 -20.71
CA PHE A 128 -4.16 -6.08 -21.26
C PHE A 128 -4.50 -5.97 -22.74
N ARG A 129 -5.15 -4.87 -23.14
CA ARG A 129 -5.05 -4.41 -24.53
C ARG A 129 -3.60 -3.99 -24.73
N SER A 130 -2.88 -4.73 -25.58
CA SER A 130 -1.54 -4.34 -26.02
C SER A 130 -1.58 -2.90 -26.52
N ARG A 131 -0.59 -2.08 -26.12
CA ARG A 131 -0.31 -0.84 -26.85
C ARG A 131 0.18 -1.28 -28.23
N HIS A 132 -0.72 -1.34 -29.21
CA HIS A 132 -0.30 -1.37 -30.60
C HIS A 132 0.49 -0.08 -30.84
N THR A 133 1.80 -0.18 -30.92
CA THR A 133 2.60 0.77 -31.67
C THR A 133 2.27 0.51 -33.13
N THR A 134 1.46 1.38 -33.74
CA THR A 134 1.35 1.43 -35.19
C THR A 134 2.78 1.63 -35.73
N PRO A 135 3.27 0.78 -36.64
CA PRO A 135 4.51 1.08 -37.35
C PRO A 135 4.29 2.40 -38.10
N ASP A 136 5.15 3.37 -37.87
CA ASP A 136 5.18 4.59 -38.67
C ASP A 136 5.64 4.20 -40.08
N ASN A 137 4.69 4.06 -40.99
CA ASN A 137 4.97 3.93 -42.42
C ASN A 137 5.21 5.33 -42.99
N SER A 138 6.28 5.99 -42.56
CA SER A 138 6.85 7.13 -43.29
C SER A 138 7.83 6.59 -44.35
N ASN A 139 7.28 6.06 -45.44
CA ASN A 139 8.01 5.85 -46.69
C ASN A 139 7.04 6.01 -47.87
N ASN A 140 7.06 7.22 -48.45
CA ASN A 140 6.64 7.65 -49.80
C ASN A 140 6.47 9.17 -49.68
N THR A 141 7.29 10.04 -50.27
CA THR A 141 7.98 10.04 -51.58
C THR A 141 9.13 11.03 -51.53
#